data_AF-A0A3A6NEV5-F1
#
_entry.id   AF-A0A3A6NEV5-F1
#
_cell.length_a   1.000
_cell.length_b   1.000
_cell.length_c   1.000
_cell.angle_alpha   90.00
_cell.angle_beta   90.00
_cell.angle_gamma   90.00
#
_symmetry.space_group_name_H-M   'P 1'
#
loop_
_entity.id
_entity.type
_entity.pdbx_description
1 polymer ?
#
loop_
_entity_poly.entity_id
_entity_poly.type
_entity_poly.pdbx_seq_one_letter_code
_entity_poly.pdbx_strand_id
1 'polypeptide(L)'
;MKKIMLGLFVVLLGSLLVGCSALDPLASFERAAGSNVTVIDEFEDIEGDDDVAALSIEKTTILLSTTLADGEMTDLEKVQYIKTLFQEIRVLHAENVLAGEEARTSWQTLKANVTIFREQELTLTEDDKALIQSYRQTLVDERTTILADKGEVRALFVELRGKWNLDNLDLIITNLEAIKVILQERSAFIDLVNESVIAVDAIVQTYLPIV
;
A
#
# COMPACT_ATOMS: atom_id res chain seq x y z
N MET A 1 35.94 13.17 -58.95
CA MET A 1 34.66 12.68 -58.38
C MET A 1 34.87 12.41 -56.90
N LYS A 2 34.40 13.30 -56.01
CA LYS A 2 34.28 13.13 -54.54
C LYS A 2 33.85 14.46 -53.92
N LYS A 3 32.58 14.81 -54.10
CA LYS A 3 31.80 15.77 -53.32
C LYS A 3 30.37 15.22 -53.37
N ILE A 4 29.60 15.36 -52.30
CA ILE A 4 28.33 14.68 -51.98
C ILE A 4 28.53 13.42 -51.12
N MET A 5 28.92 13.62 -49.86
CA MET A 5 28.56 12.74 -48.74
C MET A 5 28.88 13.47 -47.43
N LEU A 6 28.23 14.62 -47.20
CA LEU A 6 28.28 15.29 -45.90
C LEU A 6 26.96 16.00 -45.53
N GLY A 7 25.88 15.72 -46.27
CA GLY A 7 24.57 16.37 -46.10
C GLY A 7 23.45 15.45 -45.65
N LEU A 8 23.69 14.15 -45.44
CA LEU A 8 22.64 13.19 -45.09
C LEU A 8 22.68 12.72 -43.62
N PHE A 9 23.73 13.06 -42.87
CA PHE A 9 23.87 12.60 -41.48
C PHE A 9 23.36 13.61 -40.44
N VAL A 10 23.13 14.87 -40.83
CA VAL A 10 22.63 15.93 -39.92
C VAL A 10 21.10 16.02 -39.93
N VAL A 11 20.43 15.49 -40.94
CA VAL A 11 18.95 15.46 -41.01
C VAL A 11 18.35 14.21 -40.36
N LEU A 12 19.15 13.16 -40.16
CA LEU A 12 18.72 11.91 -39.51
C LEU A 12 18.93 11.88 -37.98
N LEU A 13 19.63 12.87 -37.43
CA LEU A 13 19.77 13.07 -35.98
C LEU A 13 18.80 14.14 -35.43
N GLY A 14 18.09 14.86 -36.29
CA GLY A 14 17.12 15.90 -35.92
C GLY A 14 15.67 15.41 -35.75
N SER A 15 15.37 14.16 -36.11
CA SER A 15 14.01 13.60 -36.13
C SER A 15 13.78 12.43 -35.16
N LEU A 16 14.75 12.15 -34.28
CA LEU A 16 14.62 11.16 -33.19
C LEU A 16 14.51 11.79 -31.79
N LEU A 17 14.32 13.11 -31.71
CA LEU A 17 14.04 13.83 -30.45
C LEU A 17 12.58 14.29 -30.31
N VAL A 18 11.70 13.83 -31.21
CA VAL A 18 10.24 14.04 -31.11
C VAL A 18 9.60 12.66 -30.91
N GLY A 19 9.58 12.18 -29.68
CA GLY A 19 9.05 10.85 -29.37
C GLY A 19 9.10 10.40 -27.91
N CYS A 20 9.92 11.04 -27.07
CA CYS A 20 9.70 11.05 -25.62
C CYS A 20 8.97 12.35 -25.28
N SER A 21 7.66 12.43 -25.55
CA SER A 21 6.84 13.30 -24.71
C SER A 21 7.06 12.80 -23.28
N ALA A 22 7.76 13.56 -22.44
CA ALA A 22 7.72 13.33 -21.01
C ALA A 22 6.25 13.13 -20.66
N LEU A 23 5.91 11.98 -20.07
CA LEU A 23 4.54 11.69 -19.72
C LEU A 23 3.95 12.91 -19.02
N ASP A 24 2.78 13.35 -19.48
CA ASP A 24 2.05 14.43 -18.81
C ASP A 24 1.95 14.09 -17.30
N PRO A 25 2.07 15.06 -16.39
CA PRO A 25 2.04 14.83 -14.96
C PRO A 25 0.86 13.97 -14.49
N LEU A 26 -0.34 14.15 -15.06
CA LEU A 26 -1.51 13.34 -14.76
C LEU A 26 -1.32 11.90 -15.25
N ALA A 27 -0.93 11.68 -16.50
CA ALA A 27 -0.69 10.32 -17.01
C ALA A 27 0.42 9.59 -16.22
N SER A 28 1.45 10.31 -15.77
CA SER A 28 2.50 9.74 -14.93
C SER A 28 1.98 9.38 -13.53
N PHE A 29 1.18 10.26 -12.93
CA PHE A 29 0.53 10.00 -11.63
C PHE A 29 -0.45 8.83 -11.73
N GLU A 30 -1.34 8.84 -12.73
CA GLU A 30 -2.31 7.78 -13.00
C GLU A 30 -1.66 6.40 -13.06
N ARG A 31 -0.51 6.29 -13.75
CA ARG A 31 0.24 5.02 -13.80
C ARG A 31 0.77 4.60 -12.43
N ALA A 32 1.31 5.54 -11.65
CA ALA A 32 1.86 5.25 -10.33
C ALA A 32 0.74 4.85 -9.35
N ALA A 33 -0.32 5.65 -9.24
CA ALA A 33 -1.49 5.38 -8.42
C ALA A 33 -2.16 4.05 -8.81
N GLY A 34 -2.41 3.83 -10.10
CA GLY A 34 -2.99 2.58 -10.58
C GLY A 34 -2.12 1.36 -10.25
N SER A 35 -0.80 1.46 -10.39
CA SER A 35 0.12 0.39 -9.99
C SER A 35 0.10 0.12 -8.48
N ASN A 36 -0.07 1.15 -7.65
CA ASN A 36 -0.17 0.98 -6.20
C ASN A 36 -1.50 0.38 -5.78
N VAL A 37 -2.61 0.76 -6.43
CA VAL A 37 -3.90 0.10 -6.22
C VAL A 37 -3.80 -1.39 -6.56
N THR A 38 -3.09 -1.78 -7.63
CA THR A 38 -2.83 -3.20 -7.90
C THR A 38 -2.01 -3.88 -6.81
N VAL A 39 -1.00 -3.22 -6.23
CA VAL A 39 -0.26 -3.77 -5.08
C VAL A 39 -1.18 -3.98 -3.87
N ILE A 40 -2.12 -3.06 -3.63
CA ILE A 40 -3.13 -3.20 -2.57
C ILE A 40 -4.04 -4.41 -2.85
N ASP A 41 -4.44 -4.62 -4.10
CA ASP A 41 -5.24 -5.79 -4.51
C ASP A 41 -4.48 -7.13 -4.35
N GLU A 42 -3.15 -7.10 -4.34
CA GLU A 42 -2.29 -8.25 -4.08
C GLU A 42 -2.08 -8.53 -2.59
N PHE A 43 -2.54 -7.64 -1.69
CA PHE A 43 -2.49 -7.90 -0.26
C PHE A 43 -3.37 -9.10 0.08
N GLU A 44 -2.72 -10.13 0.63
CA GLU A 44 -3.34 -11.43 0.90
C GLU A 44 -4.52 -11.32 1.87
N ASP A 45 -5.60 -12.05 1.54
CA ASP A 45 -6.67 -12.35 2.50
C ASP A 45 -6.10 -13.20 3.63
N ILE A 46 -6.44 -12.83 4.87
CA ILE A 46 -6.17 -13.69 6.03
C ILE A 46 -7.32 -14.70 6.12
N GLU A 47 -7.12 -15.88 5.54
CA GLU A 47 -8.02 -17.01 5.79
C GLU A 47 -7.96 -17.37 7.29
N GLY A 48 -9.10 -17.24 7.96
CA GLY A 48 -9.22 -17.56 9.38
C GLY A 48 -9.23 -19.06 9.60
N ASP A 49 -8.09 -19.64 9.99
CA ASP A 49 -8.08 -20.93 10.66
C ASP A 49 -8.48 -20.71 12.13
N ASP A 50 -9.45 -21.49 12.63
CA ASP A 50 -9.95 -21.46 14.02
C ASP A 50 -8.92 -21.98 15.06
N ASP A 51 -7.65 -22.12 14.66
CA ASP A 51 -6.56 -22.71 15.44
C ASP A 51 -6.28 -21.98 16.76
N VAL A 52 -6.54 -20.67 16.84
CA VAL A 52 -6.35 -19.88 18.07
C VAL A 52 -7.33 -20.29 19.17
N ALA A 53 -8.51 -20.80 18.82
CA ALA A 53 -9.47 -21.30 19.79
C ALA A 53 -8.95 -22.57 20.51
N ALA A 54 -8.06 -23.33 19.86
CA ALA A 54 -7.45 -24.53 20.43
C ALA A 54 -6.38 -24.21 21.50
N LEU A 55 -5.86 -22.98 21.55
CA LEU A 55 -5.02 -22.50 22.66
C LEU A 55 -5.89 -22.25 23.90
N SER A 56 -6.28 -23.32 24.58
CA SER A 56 -7.00 -23.26 25.84
C SER A 56 -6.14 -23.76 27.00
N ILE A 57 -5.83 -22.86 27.93
CA ILE A 57 -5.47 -23.24 29.30
C ILE A 57 -6.78 -23.11 30.07
N GLU A 58 -7.33 -24.22 30.57
CA GLU A 58 -8.62 -24.19 31.29
C GLU A 58 -8.58 -23.15 32.42
N LYS A 59 -9.43 -22.11 32.27
CA LYS A 59 -9.84 -21.05 33.22
C LYS A 59 -8.72 -20.31 33.96
N THR A 60 -8.59 -19.01 33.70
CA THR A 60 -8.88 -17.92 34.67
C THR A 60 -8.85 -16.57 33.93
N THR A 61 -9.94 -15.81 34.03
CA THR A 61 -10.03 -14.42 33.57
C THR A 61 -9.28 -13.53 34.57
N ILE A 62 -8.22 -12.85 34.14
CA ILE A 62 -7.57 -11.80 34.94
C ILE A 62 -7.48 -10.55 34.07
N LEU A 63 -7.97 -9.43 34.61
CA LEU A 63 -7.73 -8.10 34.07
C LEU A 63 -6.23 -7.81 34.12
N LEU A 64 -5.55 -7.76 32.96
CA LEU A 64 -4.17 -7.30 32.90
C LEU A 64 -4.14 -5.78 33.01
N SER A 65 -3.77 -5.34 34.22
CA SER A 65 -3.23 -4.01 34.48
C SER A 65 -1.91 -3.88 33.73
N THR A 66 -1.80 -2.84 32.92
CA THR A 66 -0.60 -2.40 32.20
C THR A 66 0.50 -1.95 33.19
N THR A 67 1.20 -2.90 33.78
CA THR A 67 2.52 -2.67 34.39
C THR A 67 3.44 -3.86 34.08
N LEU A 68 3.75 -4.06 32.80
CA LEU A 68 4.83 -4.95 32.35
C LEU A 68 6.16 -4.21 32.53
N ALA A 69 6.74 -4.35 33.72
CA ALA A 69 8.13 -3.96 33.99
C ALA A 69 8.93 -5.22 34.37
N ASP A 70 9.83 -5.63 33.48
CA ASP A 70 10.97 -6.56 33.70
C ASP A 70 10.71 -8.02 34.14
N GLY A 71 9.50 -8.57 33.99
CA GLY A 71 9.23 -10.00 34.20
C GLY A 71 9.00 -10.78 32.90
N GLU A 72 9.51 -12.01 32.81
CA GLU A 72 9.13 -12.97 31.74
C GLU A 72 7.64 -13.33 31.91
N MET A 73 6.84 -13.20 30.84
CA MET A 73 5.42 -13.55 30.87
C MET A 73 5.23 -15.04 31.20
N THR A 74 4.26 -15.35 32.06
CA THR A 74 3.82 -16.73 32.29
C THR A 74 3.12 -17.30 31.05
N ASP A 75 3.03 -18.63 30.94
CA ASP A 75 2.33 -19.29 29.82
C ASP A 75 0.87 -18.83 29.70
N LEU A 76 0.19 -18.56 30.82
CA LEU A 76 -1.17 -18.04 30.83
C LEU A 76 -1.25 -16.63 30.24
N GLU A 77 -0.34 -15.74 30.64
CA GLU A 77 -0.26 -14.38 30.10
C GLU A 77 0.08 -14.40 28.61
N LYS A 78 1.01 -15.27 28.19
CA LYS A 78 1.34 -15.48 26.77
C LYS A 78 0.13 -15.95 25.96
N VAL A 79 -0.65 -16.92 26.45
CA VAL A 79 -1.88 -17.38 25.77
C VAL A 79 -2.92 -16.27 25.67
N GLN A 80 -3.11 -15.46 26.72
CA GLN A 80 -4.02 -14.31 26.68
C GLN A 80 -3.54 -13.26 25.68
N TYR A 81 -2.23 -12.96 25.69
CA TYR A 81 -1.63 -12.01 24.77
C TYR A 81 -1.75 -12.44 23.31
N ILE A 82 -1.51 -13.73 23.00
CA ILE A 82 -1.74 -14.32 21.67
C ILE A 82 -3.18 -14.11 21.20
N LYS A 83 -4.17 -14.31 22.08
CA LYS A 83 -5.58 -14.09 21.74
C LYS A 83 -5.87 -12.63 21.43
N THR A 84 -5.31 -11.71 22.20
CA THR A 84 -5.41 -10.26 21.95
C THR A 84 -4.76 -9.91 20.61
N LEU A 85 -3.51 -10.33 20.37
CA LEU A 85 -2.80 -10.10 19.11
C LEU A 85 -3.60 -10.61 17.90
N PHE A 86 -4.15 -11.82 17.99
CA PHE A 86 -4.93 -12.38 16.89
C PHE A 86 -6.21 -11.60 16.61
N GLN A 87 -6.90 -11.11 17.65
CA GLN A 87 -8.05 -10.22 17.48
C GLN A 87 -7.65 -8.89 16.83
N GLU A 88 -6.56 -8.28 17.30
CA GLU A 88 -6.03 -7.03 16.73
C GLU A 88 -5.65 -7.20 15.26
N ILE A 89 -4.97 -8.29 14.90
CA ILE A 89 -4.61 -8.63 13.51
C ILE A 89 -5.85 -8.76 12.63
N ARG A 90 -6.90 -9.43 13.12
CA ARG A 90 -8.16 -9.57 12.37
C ARG A 90 -8.83 -8.21 12.13
N VAL A 91 -8.84 -7.35 13.14
CA VAL A 91 -9.39 -5.99 13.02
C VAL A 91 -8.58 -5.17 12.03
N LEU A 92 -7.25 -5.11 12.19
CA LEU A 92 -6.35 -4.38 11.29
C LEU A 92 -6.46 -4.86 9.84
N HIS A 93 -6.58 -6.18 9.62
CA HIS A 93 -6.78 -6.71 8.29
C HIS A 93 -8.12 -6.28 7.67
N ALA A 94 -9.21 -6.34 8.44
CA ALA A 94 -10.51 -5.85 7.98
C ALA A 94 -10.49 -4.35 7.68
N GLU A 95 -9.80 -3.55 8.49
CA GLU A 95 -9.58 -2.12 8.24
C GLU A 95 -8.80 -1.89 6.94
N ASN A 96 -7.72 -2.64 6.70
CA ASN A 96 -6.97 -2.56 5.45
C ASN A 96 -7.80 -2.93 4.22
N VAL A 97 -8.65 -3.96 4.32
CA VAL A 97 -9.56 -4.34 3.24
C VAL A 97 -10.52 -3.19 2.91
N LEU A 98 -11.15 -2.60 3.92
CA LEU A 98 -12.05 -1.46 3.75
C LEU A 98 -11.33 -0.24 3.16
N ALA A 99 -10.16 0.11 3.71
CA ALA A 99 -9.36 1.22 3.20
C ALA A 99 -8.91 0.98 1.75
N GLY A 100 -8.62 -0.27 1.37
CA GLY A 100 -8.29 -0.65 0.00
C GLY A 100 -9.47 -0.45 -0.97
N GLU A 101 -10.69 -0.77 -0.54
CA GLU A 101 -11.91 -0.48 -1.31
C GLU A 101 -12.15 1.02 -1.49
N GLU A 102 -11.92 1.81 -0.44
CA GLU A 102 -12.00 3.27 -0.49
C GLU A 102 -10.97 3.85 -1.47
N ALA A 103 -9.69 3.44 -1.37
CA ALA A 103 -8.63 3.84 -2.29
C ALA A 103 -8.97 3.50 -3.75
N ARG A 104 -9.54 2.32 -3.99
CA ARG A 104 -10.00 1.90 -5.34
C ARG A 104 -11.12 2.81 -5.85
N THR A 105 -12.05 3.17 -4.99
CA THR A 105 -13.17 4.06 -5.34
C THR A 105 -12.66 5.47 -5.68
N SER A 106 -11.82 6.05 -4.84
CA SER A 106 -11.15 7.34 -5.10
C SER A 106 -10.39 7.32 -6.41
N TRP A 107 -9.68 6.22 -6.69
CA TRP A 107 -8.93 6.05 -7.93
C TRP A 107 -9.81 6.04 -9.18
N GLN A 108 -10.95 5.36 -9.16
CA GLN A 108 -11.89 5.38 -10.29
C GLN A 108 -12.50 6.77 -10.50
N THR A 109 -12.81 7.49 -9.41
CA THR A 109 -13.29 8.87 -9.48
C THR A 109 -12.27 9.79 -10.14
N LEU A 110 -11.01 9.74 -9.69
CA LEU A 110 -9.92 10.51 -10.31
C LEU A 110 -9.79 10.21 -11.81
N LYS A 111 -9.80 8.93 -12.19
CA LYS A 111 -9.74 8.53 -13.61
C LYS A 111 -10.87 9.14 -14.44
N ALA A 112 -12.09 9.13 -13.91
CA ALA A 112 -13.23 9.73 -14.59
C ALA A 112 -13.04 11.25 -14.77
N ASN A 113 -12.63 11.94 -13.70
CA ASN A 113 -12.38 13.38 -13.72
C ASN A 113 -11.23 13.76 -14.66
N VAL A 114 -10.13 13.01 -14.67
CA VAL A 114 -9.01 13.21 -15.62
C VAL A 114 -9.45 12.98 -17.07
N THR A 115 -10.36 12.03 -17.31
CA THR A 115 -10.93 11.82 -18.65
C THR A 115 -11.70 13.06 -19.10
N ILE A 116 -12.60 13.58 -18.27
CA ILE A 116 -13.35 14.81 -18.55
C ILE A 116 -12.41 16.01 -18.75
N PHE A 117 -11.40 16.15 -17.90
CA PHE A 117 -10.37 17.20 -18.00
C PHE A 117 -9.69 17.19 -19.38
N ARG A 118 -9.32 16.00 -19.85
CA ARG A 118 -8.67 15.80 -21.16
C ARG A 118 -9.63 16.06 -22.33
N GLU A 119 -10.87 15.60 -22.24
CA GLU A 119 -11.91 15.83 -23.27
C GLU A 119 -12.22 17.32 -23.46
N GLN A 120 -12.09 18.11 -22.40
CA GLN A 120 -12.27 19.56 -22.42
C GLN A 120 -10.99 20.35 -22.79
N GLU A 121 -9.90 19.64 -23.13
CA GLU A 121 -8.61 20.25 -23.50
C GLU A 121 -8.07 21.23 -22.44
N LEU A 122 -8.37 20.97 -21.16
CA LEU A 122 -7.92 21.80 -20.05
C LEU A 122 -6.43 21.64 -19.82
N THR A 123 -5.80 22.67 -19.26
CA THR A 123 -4.34 22.72 -19.05
C THR A 123 -4.04 23.09 -17.60
N LEU A 124 -3.21 22.27 -16.96
CA LEU A 124 -2.70 22.52 -15.61
C LEU A 124 -1.73 23.71 -15.60
N THR A 125 -1.74 24.48 -14.50
CA THR A 125 -0.66 25.41 -14.18
C THR A 125 0.66 24.67 -13.94
N GLU A 126 1.79 25.36 -14.07
CA GLU A 126 3.10 24.75 -13.76
C GLU A 126 3.23 24.33 -12.29
N ASP A 127 2.61 25.08 -11.37
CA ASP A 127 2.62 24.77 -9.94
C ASP A 127 1.87 23.46 -9.66
N ASP A 128 0.69 23.27 -10.26
CA ASP A 128 -0.09 22.03 -10.11
C ASP A 128 0.62 20.83 -10.74
N LYS A 129 1.28 21.03 -11.89
CA LYS A 129 2.11 19.99 -12.50
C LYS A 129 3.22 19.53 -11.56
N ALA A 130 3.92 20.48 -10.92
CA ALA A 130 4.98 20.17 -9.97
C ALA A 130 4.43 19.44 -8.73
N LEU A 131 3.29 19.88 -8.22
CA LEU A 131 2.64 19.25 -7.06
C LEU A 131 2.19 17.81 -7.36
N ILE A 132 1.56 17.57 -8.51
CA ILE A 132 1.18 16.21 -8.97
C ILE A 132 2.41 15.31 -9.12
N GLN A 133 3.51 15.83 -9.67
CA GLN A 133 4.77 15.09 -9.77
C GLN A 133 5.34 14.74 -8.39
N SER A 134 5.20 15.63 -7.41
CA SER A 134 5.60 15.36 -6.02
C SER A 134 4.81 14.20 -5.43
N TYR A 135 3.47 14.21 -5.54
CA TYR A 135 2.65 13.09 -5.07
C TYR A 135 3.02 11.78 -5.75
N ARG A 136 3.22 11.81 -7.08
CA ARG A 136 3.68 10.64 -7.85
C ARG A 136 5.03 10.12 -7.33
N GLN A 137 5.96 10.99 -6.98
CA GLN A 137 7.27 10.57 -6.47
C GLN A 137 7.12 9.89 -5.10
N THR A 138 6.36 10.48 -4.18
CA THR A 138 6.06 9.88 -2.87
C THR A 138 5.45 8.48 -3.02
N LEU A 139 4.50 8.32 -3.94
CA LEU A 139 3.87 7.04 -4.23
C LEU A 139 4.84 5.97 -4.76
N VAL A 140 5.84 6.37 -5.55
CA VAL A 140 6.85 5.46 -6.12
C VAL A 140 7.87 5.05 -5.05
N ASP A 141 8.29 6.00 -4.23
CA ASP A 141 9.27 5.78 -3.17
C ASP A 141 8.70 4.81 -2.12
N GLU A 142 7.49 5.07 -1.63
CA GLU A 142 6.87 4.21 -0.60
C GLU A 142 6.57 2.80 -1.13
N ARG A 143 6.11 2.67 -2.38
CA ARG A 143 5.92 1.35 -3.01
C ARG A 143 7.18 0.50 -2.97
N THR A 144 8.33 1.12 -3.20
CA THR A 144 9.62 0.41 -3.20
C THR A 144 9.93 -0.13 -1.81
N THR A 145 9.68 0.65 -0.76
CA THR A 145 9.81 0.22 0.64
C THR A 145 8.87 -0.94 0.97
N ILE A 146 7.60 -0.86 0.56
CA ILE A 146 6.61 -1.93 0.78
C ILE A 146 7.06 -3.25 0.15
N LEU A 147 7.54 -3.21 -1.10
CA LEU A 147 7.91 -4.42 -1.84
C LEU A 147 9.26 -5.02 -1.40
N ALA A 148 10.16 -4.21 -0.84
CA ALA A 148 11.50 -4.67 -0.44
C ALA A 148 11.50 -5.34 0.94
N ASP A 149 10.75 -4.79 1.89
CA ASP A 149 11.01 -5.04 3.32
C ASP A 149 9.86 -5.75 4.05
N LYS A 150 8.68 -5.87 3.44
CA LYS A 150 7.48 -6.31 4.16
C LYS A 150 7.17 -7.76 3.80
N GLY A 151 7.60 -8.67 4.69
CA GLY A 151 7.40 -10.11 4.56
C GLY A 151 5.94 -10.52 4.32
N GLU A 152 5.74 -11.74 3.80
CA GLU A 152 4.40 -12.25 3.50
C GLU A 152 3.69 -12.71 4.78
N VAL A 153 2.53 -12.10 5.06
CA VAL A 153 1.65 -12.48 6.19
C VAL A 153 1.32 -13.97 6.12
N ARG A 154 1.06 -14.50 4.92
CA ARG A 154 0.82 -15.92 4.70
C ARG A 154 2.00 -16.79 5.09
N ALA A 155 3.23 -16.40 4.77
CA ALA A 155 4.41 -17.19 5.13
C ALA A 155 4.54 -17.34 6.66
N LEU A 156 4.27 -16.26 7.40
CA LEU A 156 4.28 -16.24 8.86
C LEU A 156 3.18 -17.13 9.45
N PHE A 157 1.97 -17.14 8.87
CA PHE A 157 0.91 -18.07 9.29
C PHE A 157 1.22 -19.52 8.93
N VAL A 158 1.79 -19.79 7.75
CA VAL A 158 2.20 -21.14 7.33
C VAL A 158 3.23 -21.72 8.30
N GLU A 159 4.14 -20.91 8.81
CA GLU A 159 5.13 -21.34 9.80
C GLU A 159 4.48 -21.80 11.13
N LEU A 160 3.34 -21.22 11.50
CA LEU A 160 2.61 -21.57 12.72
C LEU A 160 1.75 -22.83 12.58
N ARG A 161 1.57 -23.36 11.36
CA ARG A 161 0.76 -24.55 11.13
C ARG A 161 1.27 -25.75 11.93
N GLY A 162 0.41 -26.33 12.75
CA GLY A 162 0.74 -27.45 13.63
C GLY A 162 1.58 -27.07 14.87
N LYS A 163 1.88 -25.78 15.06
CA LYS A 163 2.64 -25.25 16.21
C LYS A 163 1.76 -24.48 17.21
N TRP A 164 0.44 -24.48 17.04
CA TRP A 164 -0.52 -23.89 17.99
C TRP A 164 -0.62 -24.71 19.29
N ASN A 165 0.42 -24.68 20.12
CA ASN A 165 0.50 -25.39 21.40
C ASN A 165 1.38 -24.64 22.42
N LEU A 166 1.36 -25.10 23.68
CA LEU A 166 2.05 -24.42 24.79
C LEU A 166 3.58 -24.41 24.68
N ASP A 167 4.18 -25.35 23.95
CA ASP A 167 5.63 -25.42 23.78
C ASP A 167 6.16 -24.36 22.79
N ASN A 168 5.26 -23.71 22.03
CA ASN A 168 5.60 -22.79 20.95
C ASN A 168 5.06 -21.37 21.17
N LEU A 169 4.66 -21.01 22.38
CA LEU A 169 4.01 -19.71 22.67
C LEU A 169 4.84 -18.51 22.21
N ASP A 170 6.16 -18.52 22.44
CA ASP A 170 7.04 -17.41 22.05
C ASP A 170 7.18 -17.27 20.53
N LEU A 171 7.21 -18.38 19.80
CA LEU A 171 7.21 -18.37 18.34
C LEU A 171 5.88 -17.82 17.80
N ILE A 172 4.75 -18.23 18.39
CA ILE A 172 3.43 -17.72 18.02
C ILE A 172 3.37 -16.21 18.25
N ILE A 173 3.81 -15.73 19.42
CA ILE A 173 3.86 -14.29 19.74
C ILE A 173 4.72 -13.55 18.71
N THR A 174 5.94 -14.02 18.47
CA THR A 174 6.89 -13.37 17.54
C THR A 174 6.28 -13.24 16.13
N ASN A 175 5.65 -14.30 15.61
CA ASN A 175 5.05 -14.27 14.28
C ASN A 175 3.82 -13.36 14.23
N LEU A 176 2.96 -13.38 15.26
CA LEU A 176 1.78 -12.51 15.31
C LEU A 176 2.18 -11.03 15.46
N GLU A 177 3.17 -10.70 16.27
CA GLU A 177 3.72 -9.33 16.36
C GLU A 177 4.27 -8.86 15.00
N ALA A 178 5.02 -9.71 14.30
CA ALA A 178 5.51 -9.41 12.96
C ALA A 178 4.35 -9.19 11.95
N ILE A 179 3.32 -10.05 11.98
CA ILE A 179 2.13 -9.88 11.14
C ILE A 179 1.43 -8.54 11.44
N LYS A 180 1.28 -8.20 12.73
CA LYS A 180 0.67 -6.93 13.14
C LYS A 180 1.43 -5.73 12.56
N VAL A 181 2.77 -5.74 12.66
CA VAL A 181 3.61 -4.68 12.09
C VAL A 181 3.41 -4.56 10.59
N ILE A 182 3.43 -5.69 9.86
CA ILE A 182 3.20 -5.71 8.41
C ILE A 182 1.83 -5.11 8.05
N LEU A 183 0.78 -5.45 8.81
CA LEU A 183 -0.57 -4.93 8.55
C LEU A 183 -0.68 -3.43 8.85
N GLN A 184 -0.07 -2.93 9.92
CA GLN A 184 -0.02 -1.49 10.21
C GLN A 184 0.71 -0.71 9.12
N GLU A 185 1.78 -1.30 8.62
CA GLU A 185 2.56 -0.74 7.52
C GLU A 185 1.80 -0.73 6.19
N ARG A 186 1.02 -1.78 5.91
CA ARG A 186 0.10 -1.82 4.76
C ARG A 186 -1.00 -0.76 4.90
N SER A 187 -1.54 -0.58 6.10
CA SER A 187 -2.54 0.46 6.41
C SER A 187 -2.02 1.85 6.05
N ALA A 188 -0.85 2.22 6.56
CA ALA A 188 -0.23 3.52 6.27
C ALA A 188 0.03 3.74 4.78
N PHE A 189 0.39 2.69 4.04
CA PHE A 189 0.56 2.77 2.59
C PHE A 189 -0.76 2.96 1.84
N ILE A 190 -1.82 2.24 2.23
CA ILE A 190 -3.15 2.38 1.63
C ILE A 190 -3.66 3.80 1.84
N ASP A 191 -3.51 4.34 3.07
CA ASP A 191 -3.88 5.71 3.40
C ASP A 191 -3.12 6.72 2.53
N LEU A 192 -1.81 6.57 2.40
CA LEU A 192 -0.98 7.43 1.54
C LEU A 192 -1.45 7.40 0.08
N VAL A 193 -1.78 6.22 -0.45
CA VAL A 193 -2.31 6.06 -1.81
C VAL A 193 -3.63 6.80 -1.95
N ASN A 194 -4.57 6.59 -1.02
CA ASN A 194 -5.87 7.22 -1.04
C ASN A 194 -5.78 8.76 -0.92
N GLU A 195 -5.01 9.26 0.04
CA GLU A 195 -4.76 10.69 0.25
C GLU A 195 -4.15 11.34 -0.98
N SER A 196 -3.15 10.72 -1.59
CA SER A 196 -2.51 11.24 -2.81
C SER A 196 -3.49 11.29 -3.98
N VAL A 197 -4.32 10.25 -4.14
CA VAL A 197 -5.35 10.20 -5.18
C VAL A 197 -6.40 11.29 -4.97
N ILE A 198 -6.90 11.46 -3.74
CA ILE A 198 -7.87 12.51 -3.39
C ILE A 198 -7.28 13.90 -3.61
N ALA A 199 -6.01 14.12 -3.22
CA ALA A 199 -5.35 15.40 -3.39
C ALA A 199 -5.20 15.78 -4.87
N VAL A 200 -4.79 14.83 -5.72
CA VAL A 200 -4.70 15.05 -7.17
C VAL A 200 -6.09 15.24 -7.78
N ASP A 201 -7.10 14.51 -7.32
CA ASP A 201 -8.47 14.70 -7.78
C ASP A 201 -9.00 16.09 -7.46
N ALA A 202 -8.73 16.59 -6.24
CA ALA A 202 -9.09 17.94 -5.85
C ALA A 202 -8.44 19.00 -6.76
N ILE A 203 -7.18 18.81 -7.17
CA ILE A 203 -6.50 19.69 -8.15
C ILE A 203 -7.25 19.66 -9.47
N VAL A 204 -7.51 18.47 -10.03
CA VAL A 204 -8.22 18.30 -11.31
C VAL A 204 -9.60 18.97 -11.26
N GLN A 205 -10.34 18.79 -10.17
CA GLN A 205 -11.67 19.37 -9.98
C GLN A 205 -11.68 20.91 -10.02
N THR A 206 -10.59 21.59 -9.66
CA THR A 206 -10.55 23.07 -9.77
C THR A 206 -10.65 23.59 -11.20
N TYR A 207 -10.36 22.75 -12.19
CA TYR A 207 -10.43 23.08 -13.61
C TYR A 207 -11.74 22.66 -14.24
N LEU A 208 -12.44 21.69 -13.65
CA LEU A 208 -13.69 21.19 -14.18
C LEU A 208 -14.80 22.23 -13.97
N PRO A 209 -15.66 22.46 -14.97
CA PRO A 209 -16.80 23.36 -14.81
C PRO A 209 -17.72 22.81 -13.71
N ILE A 210 -18.19 23.71 -12.83
CA ILE A 210 -19.23 23.38 -11.86
C ILE A 210 -20.49 23.04 -12.67
N VAL A 211 -20.90 21.78 -12.62
CA VAL A 211 -22.16 21.30 -13.21
C VAL A 211 -23.32 21.57 -12.26
#